data_AF-M2B2S2-F1
#
_entry.id   AF-M2B2S2-F1
#
_cell.length_a   1.000
_cell.length_b   1.000
_cell.length_c   1.000
_cell.angle_alpha   90.00
_cell.angle_beta   90.00
_cell.angle_gamma   90.00
#
_symmetry.space_group_name_H-M   'P 1'
#
loop_
_entity.id
_entity.type
_entity.pdbx_description
1 polymer ?
#
loop_
_entity_poly.entity_id
_entity_poly.type
_entity_poly.pdbx_seq_one_letter_code
_entity_poly.pdbx_strand_id
1 'polypeptide(L)'
;MYECDGCGACCRSKLVDIYEVDTLRNPRIAEQMNPLREPGFDGEVGYLNCVSNGGCVFLRDDNRCGIYTTRPSACVVYEAGSDDCQQCRLDAGIPLLEPSAISLS
;
A
#
# COMPACT_ATOMS: atom_id res chain seq x y z
N MET A 1 7.06 -18.96 -0.42
CA MET A 1 7.11 -17.53 -0.79
C MET A 1 5.67 -17.06 -0.88
N TYR A 2 5.37 -15.84 -0.46
CA TYR A 2 4.03 -15.27 -0.56
C TYR A 2 3.98 -14.26 -1.71
N GLU A 3 2.82 -14.15 -2.36
CA GLU A 3 2.58 -13.12 -3.37
C GLU A 3 1.36 -12.29 -2.99
N CYS A 4 1.48 -10.96 -3.11
CA CYS A 4 0.36 -10.09 -2.80
C CYS A 4 -0.78 -10.34 -3.81
N ASP A 5 -1.96 -10.68 -3.28
CA ASP A 5 -3.16 -11.01 -4.03
C ASP A 5 -4.02 -9.77 -4.36
N GLY A 6 -3.57 -8.56 -4.01
CA GLY A 6 -4.29 -7.31 -4.22
C GLY A 6 -5.50 -7.11 -3.30
N CYS A 7 -5.57 -7.79 -2.15
CA CYS A 7 -6.71 -7.75 -1.22
C CYS A 7 -7.07 -6.38 -0.64
N GLY A 8 -6.20 -5.37 -0.73
CA GLY A 8 -6.47 -4.02 -0.22
C GLY A 8 -6.47 -3.89 1.32
N ALA A 9 -6.12 -4.92 2.07
CA ALA A 9 -6.10 -4.86 3.54
C ALA A 9 -5.15 -3.78 4.08
N CYS A 10 -3.90 -3.72 3.59
CA CYS A 10 -2.96 -2.67 3.98
C CYS A 10 -3.45 -1.26 3.56
N CYS A 11 -4.19 -1.16 2.45
CA CYS A 11 -4.80 0.09 2.00
C CYS A 11 -5.87 0.61 2.97
N ARG A 12 -6.36 -0.17 3.93
CA ARG A 12 -7.31 0.31 4.96
C ARG A 12 -6.60 0.84 6.21
N SER A 13 -5.38 0.38 6.48
CA SER A 13 -4.77 0.50 7.82
C SER A 13 -3.40 1.19 7.84
N LYS A 14 -2.67 1.19 6.71
CA LYS A 14 -1.27 1.65 6.69
C LYS A 14 -1.16 3.06 6.10
N LEU A 15 -0.47 3.93 6.81
CA LEU A 15 0.10 5.18 6.30
C LEU A 15 1.22 4.80 5.33
N VAL A 16 1.27 5.46 4.17
CA VAL A 16 2.27 5.15 3.14
C VAL A 16 3.08 6.39 2.85
N ASP A 17 4.37 6.33 3.16
CA ASP A 17 5.34 7.35 2.82
C ASP A 17 5.51 7.46 1.30
N ILE A 18 5.58 8.71 0.82
CA ILE A 18 5.67 9.05 -0.60
C ILE A 18 6.96 9.79 -0.86
N TYR A 19 7.68 9.35 -1.88
CA TYR A 19 8.89 10.00 -2.38
C TYR A 19 8.64 10.64 -3.76
N GLU A 20 9.50 11.56 -4.18
CA GLU A 20 9.36 12.25 -5.47
C GLU A 20 9.27 11.27 -6.66
N VAL A 21 10.03 10.17 -6.63
CA VAL A 21 9.96 9.13 -7.68
C VAL A 21 8.58 8.50 -7.82
N ASP A 22 7.80 8.42 -6.73
CA ASP A 22 6.47 7.83 -6.74
C ASP A 22 5.46 8.76 -7.45
N THR A 23 5.63 10.08 -7.32
CA THR A 23 4.79 11.05 -8.03
C THR A 23 5.10 11.08 -9.53
N LEU A 24 6.35 10.83 -9.92
CA LEU A 24 6.73 10.65 -11.33
C LEU A 24 6.17 9.33 -11.89
N ARG A 25 6.16 8.25 -11.10
CA ARG A 25 5.62 6.95 -11.50
C ARG A 25 4.09 6.98 -11.65
N ASN A 26 3.42 7.70 -10.77
CA ASN A 26 1.97 7.90 -10.83
C ASN A 26 1.61 9.35 -10.45
N PRO A 27 1.36 10.22 -11.43
CA PRO A 27 1.03 11.63 -11.17
C PRO A 27 -0.19 11.83 -10.26
N ARG A 28 -1.13 10.87 -10.22
CA ARG A 28 -2.29 10.94 -9.32
C ARG A 28 -1.89 10.88 -7.84
N ILE A 29 -0.71 10.36 -7.51
CA ILE A 29 -0.19 10.38 -6.13
C ILE A 29 0.05 11.84 -5.69
N ALA A 30 0.64 12.68 -6.56
CA ALA A 30 0.88 14.09 -6.23
C ALA A 30 -0.42 14.85 -5.94
N GLU A 31 -1.50 14.51 -6.64
CA GLU A 31 -2.81 15.14 -6.50
C GLU A 31 -3.54 14.74 -5.22
N GLN A 32 -3.23 13.58 -4.66
CA GLN A 32 -4.03 12.94 -3.60
C GLN A 32 -3.28 12.73 -2.29
N MET A 33 -1.95 12.83 -2.29
CA MET A 33 -1.17 12.75 -1.08
C MET A 33 -1.41 13.95 -0.18
N ASN A 34 -1.19 13.75 1.12
CA ASN A 34 -1.01 14.86 2.04
C ASN A 34 0.47 15.28 1.95
N PRO A 35 0.76 16.48 1.43
CA PRO A 35 2.14 16.92 1.28
C PRO A 35 2.74 17.29 2.64
N LEU A 36 4.03 17.02 2.80
CA LEU A 36 4.81 17.58 3.89
C LEU A 36 5.22 19.02 3.52
N ARG A 37 5.39 19.88 4.53
CA ARG A 37 5.84 21.27 4.31
C ARG A 37 7.32 21.33 3.91
N GLU A 38 8.09 20.40 4.46
CA GLU A 38 9.51 20.17 4.19
C GLU A 38 9.71 18.66 4.06
N PRO A 39 10.72 18.18 3.29
CA PRO A 39 11.00 16.77 3.19
C PRO A 39 11.21 16.10 4.56
N GLY A 40 10.73 14.85 4.69
CA GLY A 40 10.93 14.00 5.85
C GLY A 40 12.39 13.61 6.04
N PHE A 41 12.68 12.92 7.15
CA PHE A 41 14.05 12.52 7.51
C PHE A 41 14.71 11.67 6.42
N ASP A 42 13.97 10.76 5.80
CA ASP A 42 14.46 9.89 4.73
C ASP A 42 14.07 10.42 3.33
N GLY A 43 13.63 11.68 3.24
CA GLY A 43 13.32 12.37 1.99
C GLY A 43 11.88 12.21 1.50
N GLU A 44 10.96 11.77 2.35
CA GLU A 44 9.53 11.74 2.06
C GLU A 44 9.03 13.14 1.70
N VAL A 45 8.19 13.25 0.67
CA VAL A 45 7.56 14.53 0.26
C VAL A 45 6.10 14.61 0.70
N GLY A 46 5.55 13.53 1.23
CA GLY A 46 4.16 13.42 1.62
C GLY A 46 3.82 12.01 2.08
N TYR A 47 2.55 11.80 2.36
CA TYR A 47 2.02 10.50 2.72
C TYR A 47 0.63 10.28 2.10
N LEU A 48 0.34 9.04 1.70
CA LEU A 48 -1.01 8.58 1.40
C LEU A 48 -1.61 7.96 2.66
N ASN A 49 -2.95 7.99 2.71
CA ASN A 49 -3.75 7.25 3.68
C ASN A 49 -3.58 7.74 5.14
N CYS A 50 -4.19 8.90 5.44
CA CYS A 50 -4.43 9.26 6.84
C CYS A 50 -5.56 8.40 7.39
N VAL A 51 -5.23 7.55 8.36
CA VAL A 51 -6.17 6.66 9.08
C VAL A 51 -7.41 7.40 9.62
N SER A 52 -7.38 8.74 9.71
CA SER A 52 -8.51 9.58 10.09
C SER A 52 -9.60 9.80 9.02
N ASN A 53 -9.31 9.61 7.72
CA ASN A 53 -10.22 9.98 6.61
C ASN A 53 -10.73 8.81 5.76
N GLY A 54 -10.50 7.57 6.18
CA GLY A 54 -11.05 6.39 5.49
C GLY A 54 -10.17 5.89 4.35
N GLY A 55 -9.15 5.10 4.70
CA GLY A 55 -8.40 4.29 3.74
C GLY A 55 -7.61 5.05 2.67
N CYS A 56 -6.82 4.29 1.93
CA CYS A 56 -6.03 4.79 0.83
C CYS A 56 -6.97 5.23 -0.28
N VAL A 57 -6.71 6.40 -0.86
CA VAL A 57 -7.45 6.95 -2.01
C VAL A 57 -7.50 6.04 -3.24
N PHE A 58 -6.61 5.05 -3.31
CA PHE A 58 -6.57 4.05 -4.39
C PHE A 58 -7.23 2.71 -4.01
N LEU A 59 -7.83 2.60 -2.83
CA LEU A 59 -8.70 1.48 -2.48
C LEU A 59 -9.99 1.62 -3.29
N ARG A 60 -10.31 0.58 -4.06
CA ARG A 60 -11.52 0.54 -4.89
C ARG A 60 -12.75 0.19 -4.05
N ASP A 61 -13.94 0.42 -4.61
CA ASP A 61 -15.23 0.10 -3.98
C ASP A 61 -15.41 -1.41 -3.69
N ASP A 62 -14.75 -2.28 -4.46
CA ASP A 62 -14.70 -3.73 -4.21
C ASP A 62 -13.65 -4.12 -3.15
N ASN A 63 -13.08 -3.12 -2.48
CA ASN A 63 -12.02 -3.22 -1.48
C ASN A 63 -10.70 -3.81 -1.98
N ARG A 64 -10.46 -3.79 -3.29
CA ARG A 64 -9.19 -4.25 -3.87
C ARG A 64 -8.23 -3.07 -4.07
N CYS A 65 -6.93 -3.34 -4.01
CA CYS A 65 -5.92 -2.33 -4.31
C CYS A 65 -6.01 -1.92 -5.80
N GLY A 66 -6.24 -0.63 -6.06
CA GLY A 66 -6.40 -0.08 -7.42
C GLY A 66 -5.13 0.43 -8.08
N ILE A 67 -4.00 0.47 -7.37
CA ILE A 67 -2.73 1.06 -7.84
C ILE A 67 -1.62 0.02 -8.04
N TYR A 68 -1.96 -1.27 -8.13
CA TYR A 68 -0.97 -2.35 -8.02
C TYR A 68 0.22 -2.25 -9.00
N THR A 69 -0.02 -1.81 -10.24
CA THR A 69 1.00 -1.66 -11.30
C THR A 69 1.88 -0.43 -11.16
N THR A 70 1.45 0.57 -10.38
CA THR A 70 2.15 1.84 -10.18
C THR A 70 2.32 2.14 -8.70
N ARG A 71 2.45 1.10 -7.88
CA ARG A 71 2.59 1.21 -6.43
C ARG A 71 3.74 2.17 -6.07
N PRO A 72 3.55 3.02 -5.04
CA PRO A 72 4.65 3.77 -4.48
C PRO A 72 5.69 2.83 -3.87
N SER A 73 6.90 3.33 -3.68
CA SER A 73 8.06 2.53 -3.30
C SER A 73 7.85 1.80 -1.97
N ALA A 74 7.26 2.46 -0.98
CA ALA A 74 6.82 1.83 0.28
C ALA A 74 5.86 0.63 0.06
N CYS A 75 4.90 0.75 -0.86
CA CYS A 75 3.96 -0.34 -1.19
C CYS A 75 4.62 -1.49 -1.98
N VAL A 76 5.75 -1.26 -2.65
CA VAL A 76 6.50 -2.29 -3.37
C VAL A 76 7.36 -3.10 -2.41
N VAL A 77 8.06 -2.45 -1.48
CA VAL A 77 8.93 -3.11 -0.49
C VAL A 77 8.15 -3.78 0.64
N TYR A 78 6.85 -3.46 0.80
CA TYR A 78 5.98 -4.11 1.76
C TYR A 78 5.79 -5.59 1.42
N GLU A 79 6.40 -6.46 2.23
CA GLU A 79 6.45 -7.90 1.99
C GLU A 79 5.08 -8.55 2.17
N ALA A 80 4.61 -9.23 1.11
CA ALA A 80 3.40 -10.04 1.16
C ALA A 80 3.58 -11.18 2.17
N GLY A 81 2.57 -11.42 3.01
CA GLY A 81 2.59 -12.50 3.99
C GLY A 81 3.47 -12.27 5.21
N SER A 82 4.14 -11.10 5.33
CA SER A 82 4.74 -10.65 6.59
C SER A 82 3.72 -10.60 7.72
N ASP A 83 4.17 -10.64 8.99
CA ASP A 83 3.30 -10.55 10.16
C ASP A 83 2.37 -9.32 10.08
N ASP A 84 2.93 -8.20 9.63
CA ASP A 84 2.21 -6.95 9.42
C ASP A 84 1.14 -7.06 8.33
N CYS A 85 1.43 -7.79 7.25
CA CYS A 85 0.47 -8.08 6.19
C CYS A 85 -0.67 -8.95 6.72
N GLN A 86 -0.35 -10.02 7.45
CA GLN A 86 -1.34 -10.92 8.05
C GLN A 86 -2.21 -10.20 9.06
N GLN A 87 -1.63 -9.31 9.89
CA GLN A 87 -2.40 -8.50 10.84
C GLN A 87 -3.40 -7.59 10.12
N CYS A 88 -3.00 -6.92 9.04
CA CYS A 88 -3.95 -6.11 8.26
C CYS A 88 -5.11 -6.96 7.71
N ARG A 89 -4.85 -8.20 7.31
CA ARG A 89 -5.89 -9.12 6.80
C ARG A 89 -6.86 -9.52 7.92
N LEU A 90 -6.35 -9.81 9.11
CA LEU A 90 -7.17 -10.08 10.30
C LEU A 90 -8.05 -8.87 10.67
N ASP A 91 -7.47 -7.67 10.72
CA ASP A 91 -8.20 -6.44 11.04
C ASP A 91 -9.29 -6.13 10.01
N ALA A 92 -9.05 -6.49 8.74
CA ALA A 92 -10.02 -6.36 7.65
C ALA A 92 -11.05 -7.49 7.59
N GLY A 93 -10.94 -8.52 8.46
CA GLY A 93 -11.84 -9.67 8.49
C GLY A 93 -11.76 -10.57 7.25
N ILE A 94 -10.60 -10.63 6.59
CA ILE A 94 -10.39 -11.48 5.41
C ILE A 94 -9.42 -12.64 5.74
N PRO A 95 -9.47 -13.77 4.99
CA PRO A 95 -8.59 -14.90 5.24
C PRO A 95 -7.12 -14.51 5.19
N LEU A 96 -6.25 -15.18 5.95
CA LEU A 96 -4.80 -15.02 5.87
C LEU A 96 -4.29 -15.28 4.45
N LEU A 97 -3.16 -14.68 4.11
CA LEU A 97 -2.52 -14.95 2.82
C LEU A 97 -1.83 -16.30 2.91
N GLU A 98 -2.14 -17.19 1.97
CA GLU A 98 -1.48 -18.50 1.85
C GLU A 98 -0.17 -18.38 1.07
N PRO A 99 0.83 -19.24 1.35
CA PRO A 99 2.04 -19.29 0.54
C PRO A 99 1.71 -19.63 -0.92
N SER A 100 2.34 -18.94 -1.87
CA SER A 100 2.27 -19.32 -3.28
C SER A 100 2.79 -20.74 -3.44
N ALA A 101 1.96 -21.61 -4.02
CA ALA A 101 2.38 -22.95 -4.40
C ALA A 101 3.52 -22.80 -5.42
N ILE A 102 4.69 -23.38 -5.10
CA ILE A 102 5.77 -23.47 -6.08
C ILE A 102 5.27 -24.41 -7.18
N SER A 103 4.77 -23.85 -8.29
CA SER A 103 4.71 -24.61 -9.53
C SER A 103 6.14 -24.77 -10.01
N LEU A 104 6.73 -25.93 -9.72
CA LEU A 104 7.92 -26.40 -10.42
C LEU A 104 7.49 -26.64 -11.88
N SER A 105 7.60 -25.62 -12.72
CA SER A 105 7.51 -25.72 -14.17
C SER A 105 8.90 -25.86 -14.77
#